data_AF-A0A963RIC6-F1
#
_entry.id   AF-A0A963RIC6-F1
#
_cell.length_a   1.000
_cell.length_b   1.000
_cell.length_c   1.000
_cell.angle_alpha   90.00
_cell.angle_beta   90.00
_cell.angle_gamma   90.00
#
_symmetry.space_group_name_H-M   'P 1'
#
loop_
_entity.id
_entity.type
_entity.pdbx_description
1 polymer ?
#
loop_
_entity_poly.entity_id
_entity_poly.type
_entity_poly.pdbx_seq_one_letter_code
_entity_poly.pdbx_strand_id
1 'polypeptide(L)'
;MEQIEVAYDALAEGRNQAAIEQMRNSDLVKAGDPAALINLGTAYARLGMIEEARESFDAAAASEDRYMLELADGSWVDSRRAARTARRNLTSEGAFASR
;
A
#
# COMPACT_ATOMS: atom_id res chain seq x y z
N MET A 1 -9.48 5.17 -15.24
CA MET A 1 -9.41 5.79 -13.91
C MET A 1 -10.47 5.21 -12.97
N GLU A 2 -11.71 4.98 -13.44
CA GLU A 2 -12.82 4.43 -12.65
C GLU A 2 -12.48 3.19 -11.79
N GLN A 3 -11.82 2.16 -12.36
CA GLN A 3 -11.49 0.94 -11.59
C GLN A 3 -10.48 1.15 -10.45
N ILE A 4 -9.61 2.17 -10.57
CA ILE A 4 -8.60 2.47 -9.55
C ILE A 4 -9.23 3.25 -8.40
N GLU A 5 -10.11 4.20 -8.72
CA GLU A 5 -10.90 4.95 -7.73
C GLU A 5 -11.76 3.99 -6.88
N VAL A 6 -12.47 3.06 -7.53
CA VAL A 6 -13.28 2.04 -6.83
C VAL A 6 -12.42 1.15 -5.92
N ALA A 7 -11.19 0.83 -6.32
CA ALA A 7 -10.29 0.04 -5.49
C ALA A 7 -9.80 0.82 -4.25
N TYR A 8 -9.56 2.12 -4.39
CA TYR A 8 -9.18 3.00 -3.27
C TYR A 8 -10.35 3.23 -2.31
N ASP A 9 -11.56 3.37 -2.82
CA ASP A 9 -12.78 3.44 -2.01
C ASP A 9 -13.00 2.13 -1.26
N ALA A 10 -12.83 0.97 -1.92
CA ALA A 10 -12.90 -0.33 -1.28
C ALA A 10 -11.88 -0.47 -0.13
N LEU A 11 -10.67 0.07 -0.30
CA LEU A 11 -9.66 0.15 0.75
C LEU A 11 -10.09 1.07 1.90
N ALA A 12 -10.65 2.24 1.61
CA ALA A 12 -11.14 3.18 2.62
C ALA A 12 -12.28 2.57 3.47
N GLU A 13 -13.13 1.76 2.85
CA GLU A 13 -14.22 1.01 3.49
C GLU A 13 -13.77 -0.30 4.17
N GLY A 14 -12.48 -0.66 4.09
CA GLY A 14 -11.94 -1.87 4.69
C GLY A 14 -12.26 -3.17 3.92
N ARG A 15 -12.81 -3.07 2.70
CA ARG A 15 -13.03 -4.19 1.77
C ARG A 15 -11.72 -4.64 1.11
N ASN A 16 -10.74 -5.02 1.94
CA ASN A 16 -9.36 -5.25 1.51
C ASN A 16 -9.22 -6.33 0.42
N GLN A 17 -9.99 -7.42 0.51
CA GLN A 17 -9.95 -8.49 -0.49
C GLN A 17 -10.40 -8.00 -1.88
N ALA A 18 -11.52 -7.28 -1.93
CA ALA A 18 -12.04 -6.72 -3.17
C ALA A 18 -11.08 -5.68 -3.78
N ALA A 19 -10.42 -4.89 -2.94
CA ALA A 19 -9.39 -3.96 -3.39
C ALA A 19 -8.19 -4.70 -4.00
N ILE A 20 -7.69 -5.77 -3.36
CA ILE A 20 -6.59 -6.58 -3.90
C ILE A 20 -6.93 -7.14 -5.28
N GLU A 21 -8.12 -7.71 -5.44
CA GLU A 21 -8.56 -8.31 -6.71
C GLU A 21 -8.58 -7.30 -7.85
N GLN A 22 -9.04 -6.07 -7.56
CA GLN A 22 -9.06 -4.98 -8.54
C GLN A 22 -7.65 -4.43 -8.83
N MET A 23 -6.82 -4.27 -7.79
CA MET A 23 -5.52 -3.62 -7.90
C MET A 23 -4.44 -4.49 -8.54
N ARG A 24 -4.42 -5.80 -8.27
CA ARG A 24 -3.41 -6.75 -8.79
C ARG A 24 -3.26 -6.69 -10.31
N ASN A 25 -4.36 -6.42 -11.02
CA ASN A 25 -4.40 -6.37 -12.48
C ASN A 25 -4.38 -4.95 -13.04
N SER A 26 -4.31 -3.93 -12.18
CA SER A 26 -4.32 -2.53 -12.62
C SER A 26 -3.02 -2.15 -13.34
N ASP A 27 -3.14 -1.27 -14.33
CA ASP A 27 -1.98 -0.82 -15.10
C ASP A 27 -1.01 0.02 -14.27
N LEU A 28 -1.50 0.70 -13.22
CA LEU A 28 -0.64 1.43 -12.27
C LEU A 28 0.26 0.49 -11.47
N VAL A 29 -0.28 -0.62 -10.94
CA VAL A 29 0.55 -1.62 -10.24
C VAL A 29 1.56 -2.25 -11.20
N LYS A 30 1.16 -2.58 -12.43
CA LYS A 30 2.07 -3.10 -13.46
C LYS A 30 3.16 -2.10 -13.85
N ALA A 31 2.83 -0.81 -13.87
CA ALA A 31 3.77 0.27 -14.14
C ALA A 31 4.68 0.59 -12.95
N GLY A 32 4.45 -0.01 -11.77
CA GLY A 32 5.25 0.25 -10.58
C GLY A 32 4.93 1.60 -9.92
N ASP A 33 3.72 2.11 -10.10
CA ASP A 33 3.26 3.35 -9.48
C ASP A 33 3.35 3.22 -7.94
N PRO A 34 4.14 4.08 -7.27
CA PRO A 34 4.40 3.91 -5.85
C PRO A 34 3.16 4.13 -4.98
N ALA A 35 2.18 4.94 -5.39
CA ALA A 35 0.94 5.13 -4.63
C ALA A 35 0.05 3.87 -4.72
N ALA A 36 -0.10 3.30 -5.91
CA ALA A 36 -0.84 2.06 -6.12
C ALA A 36 -0.18 0.88 -5.36
N LEU A 37 1.14 0.78 -5.38
CA LEU A 37 1.87 -0.24 -4.63
C LEU A 37 1.73 -0.07 -3.10
N ILE A 38 1.74 1.15 -2.57
CA ILE A 38 1.48 1.42 -1.15
C ILE A 38 0.07 0.98 -0.76
N ASN A 39 -0.92 1.29 -1.59
CA ASN A 39 -2.31 0.93 -1.34
C ASN A 39 -2.51 -0.59 -1.41
N LEU A 40 -1.88 -1.28 -2.36
CA LEU A 40 -1.88 -2.75 -2.45
C LEU A 40 -1.20 -3.38 -1.23
N GLY A 41 -0.03 -2.87 -0.83
CA GLY A 41 0.68 -3.34 0.37
C GLY A 41 -0.14 -3.16 1.65
N THR A 42 -0.88 -2.05 1.75
CA THR A 42 -1.80 -1.78 2.87
C THR A 42 -2.95 -2.79 2.91
N ALA A 43 -3.52 -3.13 1.74
CA ALA A 43 -4.57 -4.14 1.64
C ALA A 43 -4.09 -5.51 2.13
N TYR A 44 -2.89 -5.94 1.69
CA TYR A 44 -2.26 -7.18 2.13
C TYR A 44 -1.97 -7.19 3.63
N ALA A 45 -1.42 -6.10 4.16
CA ALA A 45 -1.09 -5.98 5.58
C ALA A 45 -2.32 -6.19 6.47
N ARG A 46 -3.46 -5.56 6.10
CA ARG A 46 -4.73 -5.68 6.83
C ARG A 46 -5.33 -7.09 6.79
N LEU A 47 -4.91 -7.95 5.86
CA LEU A 47 -5.31 -9.36 5.80
C LEU A 47 -4.26 -10.32 6.39
N GLY A 48 -3.17 -9.80 6.97
CA GLY A 48 -2.08 -10.61 7.51
C GLY A 48 -1.18 -11.24 6.44
N MET A 49 -1.28 -10.81 5.19
CA MET A 49 -0.42 -11.25 4.07
C MET A 49 0.90 -10.47 4.10
N ILE A 50 1.72 -10.75 5.13
CA ILE A 50 2.86 -9.90 5.50
C ILE A 50 3.96 -9.89 4.42
N GLU A 51 4.23 -11.01 3.76
CA GLU A 51 5.27 -11.06 2.73
C GLU A 51 4.87 -10.26 1.48
N GLU A 52 3.63 -10.40 1.01
CA GLU A 52 3.11 -9.64 -0.13
C GLU A 52 3.02 -8.15 0.18
N ALA A 53 2.68 -7.79 1.42
CA ALA A 53 2.72 -6.42 1.89
C ALA A 53 4.15 -5.87 1.85
N ARG A 54 5.13 -6.64 2.35
CA ARG A 54 6.54 -6.26 2.36
C ARG A 54 7.07 -6.05 0.95
N GLU A 55 6.79 -6.97 0.03
CA GLU A 55 7.19 -6.87 -1.38
C GLU A 55 6.62 -5.60 -2.05
N SER A 56 5.34 -5.31 -1.81
CA SER A 56 4.68 -4.12 -2.37
C SER A 56 5.33 -2.83 -1.85
N PHE A 57 5.63 -2.76 -0.54
CA PHE A 57 6.29 -1.58 0.03
C PHE A 57 7.77 -1.47 -0.38
N ASP A 58 8.49 -2.58 -0.52
CA ASP A 58 9.86 -2.57 -1.03
C ASP A 58 9.90 -2.04 -2.48
N ALA A 59 8.97 -2.48 -3.33
CA ALA A 59 8.84 -1.98 -4.70
C ALA A 59 8.50 -0.47 -4.74
N ALA A 60 7.53 -0.01 -3.93
CA ALA A 60 7.19 1.41 -3.85
C ALA A 60 8.36 2.27 -3.34
N ALA A 61 9.16 1.76 -2.40
CA ALA A 61 10.33 2.45 -1.88
C ALA A 61 11.49 2.56 -2.90
N ALA A 62 11.51 1.67 -3.90
CA ALA A 62 12.48 1.61 -4.97
C ALA A 62 12.06 2.41 -6.23
N SER A 63 10.77 2.71 -6.41
CA SER A 63 10.24 3.41 -7.58
C SER A 63 10.99 4.71 -7.89
N GLU A 64 11.35 4.94 -9.16
CA GLU A 64 12.03 6.16 -9.62
C GLU A 64 11.17 7.41 -9.42
N ASP A 65 9.85 7.26 -9.56
CA ASP A 65 8.87 8.31 -9.34
C ASP A 65 8.67 8.61 -7.85
N ARG A 66 8.41 9.89 -7.55
CA ARG A 66 8.14 10.37 -6.20
C ARG A 66 6.87 11.19 -6.20
N TYR A 67 5.89 10.74 -5.45
CA TYR A 67 4.68 11.51 -5.18
C TYR A 67 4.75 12.11 -3.79
N MET A 68 4.25 13.32 -3.66
CA MET A 68 3.95 13.89 -2.36
C MET A 68 2.59 13.38 -1.92
N LEU A 69 2.54 12.78 -0.74
CA LEU A 69 1.32 12.26 -0.11
C LEU A 69 1.04 13.11 1.14
N GLU A 70 -0.20 13.55 1.28
CA GLU A 70 -0.66 14.20 2.51
C GLU A 70 -1.02 13.13 3.55
N LEU A 71 -0.49 13.27 4.75
CA LEU A 71 -0.78 12.42 5.91
C LEU A 71 -2.01 12.95 6.64
N ALA A 72 -2.57 12.12 7.53
CA ALA A 72 -3.75 12.47 8.32
C ALA A 72 -3.57 13.71 9.23
N ASP A 73 -2.33 14.08 9.55
CA ASP A 73 -1.98 15.28 10.32
C ASP A 73 -1.78 16.52 9.44
N GLY A 74 -2.05 16.44 8.13
CA GLY A 74 -1.86 17.52 7.15
C GLY A 74 -0.40 17.72 6.72
N SER A 75 0.54 16.93 7.23
CA SER A 75 1.93 16.97 6.77
C SER A 75 2.10 16.21 5.45
N TRP A 76 3.11 16.57 4.68
CA TRP A 76 3.40 15.94 3.40
C TRP A 76 4.64 15.04 3.49
N VAL A 77 4.57 13.87 2.87
CA VAL A 77 5.67 12.89 2.82
C VAL A 77 5.87 12.39 1.40
N ASP A 78 7.11 12.10 1.02
CA ASP A 78 7.37 11.44 -0.25
C ASP A 78 6.95 9.96 -0.20
N SER A 79 6.46 9.44 -1.32
CA SER A 79 5.97 8.07 -1.46
C SER A 79 6.99 7.01 -1.00
N ARG A 80 8.29 7.20 -1.27
CA ARG A 80 9.31 6.24 -0.82
C ARG A 80 9.46 6.23 0.70
N ARG A 81 9.42 7.40 1.35
CA ARG A 81 9.46 7.49 2.81
C ARG A 81 8.19 6.93 3.44
N ALA A 82 7.02 7.16 2.84
CA ALA A 82 5.78 6.53 3.25
C ALA A 82 5.89 4.99 3.20
N ALA A 83 6.34 4.44 2.07
CA ALA A 83 6.52 3.00 1.88
C ALA A 83 7.50 2.38 2.90
N ARG A 84 8.66 3.00 3.14
CA ARG A 84 9.61 2.51 4.16
C ARG A 84 9.04 2.54 5.57
N THR A 85 8.19 3.53 5.87
CA THR A 85 7.51 3.65 7.16
C THR A 85 6.46 2.56 7.31
N ALA A 86 5.62 2.34 6.30
CA ALA A 86 4.65 1.25 6.26
C ALA A 86 5.32 -0.13 6.41
N ARG A 87 6.42 -0.36 5.70
CA ARG A 87 7.22 -1.59 5.81
C ARG A 87 7.77 -1.82 7.22
N ARG A 88 8.26 -0.76 7.87
CA ARG A 88 8.72 -0.87 9.27
C ARG A 88 7.56 -1.26 10.19
N ASN A 89 6.38 -0.70 9.98
CA ASN A 89 5.21 -0.96 10.83
C ASN A 89 4.67 -2.39 10.71
N LEU A 90 4.90 -3.09 9.57
CA LEU A 90 4.58 -4.52 9.44
C LEU A 90 5.22 -5.37 10.55
N THR A 91 6.47 -5.05 10.91
CA THR A 91 7.20 -5.79 11.96
C THR A 91 6.64 -5.52 13.36
N SER A 92 6.05 -4.34 13.56
CA SER A 92 5.46 -3.92 14.83
C SER A 92 4.09 -4.56 15.06
N GLU A 93 3.28 -4.69 14.01
CA GLU A 93 1.96 -5.33 14.08
C GLU A 93 2.05 -6.87 14.03
N GLY A 94 2.99 -7.42 13.25
CA GLY A 94 3.28 -8.87 13.22
C GLY A 94 3.84 -9.43 14.53
N ALA A 95 4.47 -8.58 15.37
CA ALA A 95 5.00 -8.98 16.67
C ALA A 95 3.92 -9.34 17.71
N PHE A 96 2.66 -8.93 17.50
CA PHE A 96 1.55 -9.25 18.40
C PHE A 96 0.73 -10.47 17.98
N ALA A 97 0.83 -10.93 16.73
CA ALA A 97 0.14 -12.13 16.26
C ALA A 97 0.84 -13.46 16.67
N SER A 98 1.97 -13.37 17.40
CA SER A 98 2.80 -14.53 17.79
C SER A 98 2.95 -14.71 19.31
N ARG A 99 2.00 -14.24 20.13
CA ARG A 99 2.01 -14.48 21.58
C ARG A 99 0.71 -15.09 22.07
#